data_AF-A0A7C7UDT0-F1
#
_entry.id   AF-A0A7C7UDT0-F1
#
_cell.length_a   1.000
_cell.length_b   1.000
_cell.length_c   1.000
_cell.angle_alpha   90.00
_cell.angle_beta   90.00
_cell.angle_gamma   90.00
#
_symmetry.space_group_name_H-M   'P 1'
#
loop_
_entity.id
_entity.type
_entity.pdbx_description
1 polymer ?
#
loop_
_entity_poly.entity_id
_entity_poly.type
_entity_poly.pdbx_seq_one_letter_code
_entity_poly.pdbx_strand_id
1 'polypeptide(L)'
;HKLAVGKVGMVGYVTATGEPRVALDVGEDAVHFANPDLPETRSEMTLPLRVRGEVIGALDVQSTEEAAFTKEDVAVLQTMADQLAVAIENARLFRETQERLHELDALYRLHTREEWEQLTRKRAEVAGYRYDPAGVSPTGEAWRPEIGEAVQRGETVMLSDDGGEVLATPITLRGQTIGAFSFRRPAGAEAWSAQDVALMEAAADQVALALENARLLEETRRRAAWEHLFSAISAKVRTPVDVETVLQTAVKELGQALRAAQVSVYLTPAEAGDAEGEG
;
A
#
# COMPACT_ATOMS: atom_id res chain seq x y z
N HIS A 1 -15.37 -7.27 -29.30
CA HIS A 1 -15.80 -5.95 -29.83
C HIS A 1 -16.38 -5.13 -28.67
N LYS A 2 -15.94 -3.88 -28.42
CA LYS A 2 -16.53 -3.02 -27.35
C LYS A 2 -17.56 -2.10 -28.00
N LEU A 3 -18.86 -2.37 -27.82
CA LEU A 3 -19.94 -1.52 -28.31
C LEU A 3 -20.15 -0.33 -27.35
N ALA A 4 -20.43 0.85 -27.89
CA ALA A 4 -20.76 2.03 -27.09
C ALA A 4 -22.14 1.85 -26.44
N VAL A 5 -22.21 2.08 -25.12
CA VAL A 5 -23.47 2.02 -24.35
C VAL A 5 -24.46 3.04 -24.92
N GLY A 6 -25.66 2.57 -25.28
CA GLY A 6 -26.84 3.42 -25.45
C GLY A 6 -27.04 4.16 -26.78
N LYS A 7 -26.52 3.72 -27.94
CA LYS A 7 -26.83 4.42 -29.21
C LYS A 7 -27.30 3.61 -30.44
N VAL A 8 -27.04 2.30 -30.57
CA VAL A 8 -27.53 1.47 -31.70
C VAL A 8 -27.63 -0.01 -31.27
N GLY A 9 -28.64 -0.75 -31.75
CA GLY A 9 -28.76 -2.21 -31.58
C GLY A 9 -29.53 -2.67 -30.33
N MET A 10 -29.86 -3.98 -30.24
CA MET A 10 -30.65 -4.53 -29.12
C MET A 10 -29.93 -4.39 -27.79
N VAL A 11 -28.63 -4.70 -27.74
CA VAL A 11 -27.76 -4.48 -26.56
C VAL A 11 -27.76 -3.01 -26.11
N GLY A 12 -27.73 -2.06 -27.05
CA GLY A 12 -27.78 -0.63 -26.73
C GLY A 12 -29.10 -0.21 -26.08
N TYR A 13 -30.23 -0.70 -26.62
CA TYR A 13 -31.55 -0.47 -26.04
C TYR A 13 -31.67 -1.06 -24.63
N VAL A 14 -31.30 -2.33 -24.46
CA VAL A 14 -31.42 -3.06 -23.19
C VAL A 14 -30.51 -2.45 -22.12
N THR A 15 -29.29 -2.07 -22.46
CA THR A 15 -28.39 -1.41 -21.48
C THR A 15 -28.84 -0.02 -21.08
N ALA A 16 -29.57 0.69 -21.94
CA ALA A 16 -30.08 2.04 -21.66
C ALA A 16 -31.41 2.06 -20.90
N THR A 17 -32.33 1.16 -21.26
CA THR A 17 -33.69 1.10 -20.66
C THR A 17 -33.77 0.11 -19.50
N GLY A 18 -32.88 -0.87 -19.50
CA GLY A 18 -32.98 -2.08 -18.69
C GLY A 18 -34.09 -3.02 -19.14
N GLU A 19 -34.89 -2.71 -20.15
CA GLU A 19 -36.00 -3.58 -20.54
C GLU A 19 -35.53 -4.70 -21.47
N PRO A 20 -35.98 -5.95 -21.29
CA PRO A 20 -35.74 -7.03 -22.26
C PRO A 20 -36.22 -6.67 -23.67
N ARG A 21 -35.52 -7.13 -24.69
CA ARG A 21 -35.93 -6.97 -26.09
C ARG A 21 -35.80 -8.30 -26.84
N VAL A 22 -36.79 -8.60 -27.68
CA VAL A 22 -36.84 -9.80 -28.52
C VAL A 22 -37.20 -9.39 -29.94
N ALA A 23 -36.46 -9.88 -30.93
CA ALA A 23 -36.81 -9.84 -32.35
C ALA A 23 -37.01 -11.26 -32.86
N LEU A 24 -38.20 -11.55 -33.38
CA LEU A 24 -38.60 -12.89 -33.82
C LEU A 24 -38.26 -13.16 -35.30
N ASP A 25 -38.08 -12.12 -36.12
CA ASP A 25 -37.40 -12.22 -37.42
C ASP A 25 -36.50 -10.97 -37.57
N VAL A 26 -35.18 -11.16 -37.53
CA VAL A 26 -34.24 -10.04 -37.69
C VAL A 26 -34.29 -9.49 -39.12
N GLY A 27 -34.90 -10.18 -40.10
CA GLY A 27 -35.04 -9.76 -41.49
C GLY A 27 -35.99 -8.58 -41.75
N GLU A 28 -37.12 -8.50 -41.03
CA GLU A 28 -38.06 -7.36 -41.15
C GLU A 28 -37.63 -6.15 -40.28
N ASP A 29 -36.96 -6.39 -39.16
CA ASP A 29 -36.34 -5.36 -38.30
C ASP A 29 -34.89 -5.01 -38.74
N ALA A 30 -34.37 -5.65 -39.79
CA ALA A 30 -32.95 -5.80 -40.15
C ALA A 30 -32.13 -4.51 -40.29
N VAL A 31 -32.80 -3.39 -40.62
CA VAL A 31 -32.11 -2.15 -41.01
C VAL A 31 -31.30 -1.56 -39.84
N HIS A 32 -31.53 -2.00 -38.59
CA HIS A 32 -30.79 -1.55 -37.40
C HIS A 32 -29.86 -2.58 -36.73
N PHE A 33 -29.90 -3.86 -37.14
CA PHE A 33 -29.41 -4.96 -36.28
C PHE A 33 -28.45 -5.97 -36.96
N ALA A 34 -28.01 -5.73 -38.20
CA ALA A 34 -27.08 -6.64 -38.88
C ALA A 34 -25.72 -6.70 -38.14
N ASN A 35 -25.44 -7.82 -37.48
CA ASN A 35 -24.11 -8.13 -36.94
C ASN A 35 -23.28 -8.81 -38.04
N PRO A 36 -22.21 -8.16 -38.57
CA PRO A 36 -21.40 -8.73 -39.65
C PRO A 36 -20.74 -10.06 -39.29
N ASP A 37 -20.53 -10.30 -37.99
CA ASP A 37 -19.89 -11.51 -37.48
C ASP A 37 -20.89 -12.69 -37.35
N LEU A 38 -22.21 -12.43 -37.40
CA LEU A 38 -23.28 -13.42 -37.27
C LEU A 38 -24.35 -13.21 -38.36
N PRO A 39 -24.02 -13.49 -39.64
CA PRO A 39 -24.89 -13.16 -40.77
C PRO A 39 -26.14 -14.05 -40.89
N GLU A 40 -26.17 -15.20 -40.19
CA GLU A 40 -27.27 -16.16 -40.24
C GLU A 40 -28.32 -15.96 -39.13
N THR A 41 -28.19 -14.93 -38.29
CA THR A 41 -29.14 -14.68 -37.21
C THR A 41 -30.54 -14.37 -37.76
N ARG A 42 -31.52 -15.20 -37.41
CA ARG A 42 -32.94 -15.08 -37.78
C ARG A 42 -33.81 -14.65 -36.61
N SER A 43 -33.42 -14.87 -35.36
CA SER A 43 -34.04 -14.24 -34.19
C SER A 43 -33.01 -13.92 -33.10
N GLU A 44 -33.30 -12.93 -32.26
CA GLU A 44 -32.41 -12.44 -31.21
C GLU A 44 -33.23 -12.04 -29.97
N MET A 45 -32.71 -12.36 -28.80
CA MET A 45 -33.21 -11.91 -27.51
C MET A 45 -32.05 -11.34 -26.71
N THR A 46 -32.24 -10.11 -26.25
CA THR A 46 -31.30 -9.43 -25.38
C THR A 46 -31.96 -9.13 -24.04
N LEU A 47 -31.29 -9.52 -22.96
CA LEU A 47 -31.77 -9.42 -21.59
C LEU A 47 -30.83 -8.54 -20.75
N PRO A 48 -31.34 -7.67 -19.89
CA PRO A 48 -30.52 -6.85 -19.00
C PRO A 48 -29.83 -7.72 -17.93
N LEU A 49 -28.55 -7.44 -17.67
CA LEU A 49 -27.87 -7.93 -16.47
C LEU A 49 -28.06 -6.90 -15.36
N ARG A 50 -28.93 -7.19 -14.38
CA ARG A 50 -29.31 -6.23 -13.33
C ARG A 50 -28.77 -6.62 -11.96
N VAL A 51 -28.20 -5.67 -11.25
CA VAL A 51 -27.85 -5.80 -9.83
C VAL A 51 -28.39 -4.61 -9.07
N ARG A 52 -29.22 -4.85 -8.04
CA ARG A 52 -29.81 -3.80 -7.18
C ARG A 52 -30.52 -2.67 -7.96
N GLY A 53 -31.13 -3.00 -9.09
CA GLY A 53 -31.85 -2.05 -9.94
C GLY A 53 -31.00 -1.35 -11.00
N GLU A 54 -29.68 -1.50 -10.97
CA GLU A 54 -28.77 -0.95 -11.97
C GLU A 54 -28.42 -1.99 -13.05
N VAL A 55 -28.32 -1.55 -14.30
CA VAL A 55 -27.94 -2.39 -15.44
C VAL A 55 -26.42 -2.37 -15.60
N ILE A 56 -25.78 -3.51 -15.37
CA ILE A 56 -24.32 -3.67 -15.45
C ILE A 56 -23.86 -4.23 -16.80
N GLY A 57 -24.80 -4.65 -17.65
CA GLY A 57 -24.54 -5.21 -18.98
C GLY A 57 -25.80 -5.81 -19.59
N ALA A 58 -25.61 -6.63 -20.63
CA ALA A 58 -26.69 -7.39 -21.25
C ALA A 58 -26.22 -8.81 -21.61
N LEU A 59 -27.15 -9.76 -21.54
CA LEU A 59 -27.03 -11.10 -22.09
C LEU A 59 -27.72 -11.10 -23.45
N ASP A 60 -26.95 -11.35 -24.50
CA ASP A 60 -27.46 -11.43 -25.87
C ASP A 60 -27.49 -12.89 -26.34
N VAL A 61 -28.63 -13.32 -26.89
CA VAL A 61 -28.88 -14.69 -27.33
C VAL A 61 -29.44 -14.64 -28.75
N GLN A 62 -28.78 -15.32 -29.68
CA GLN A 62 -29.13 -15.31 -31.11
C GLN A 62 -29.43 -16.72 -31.60
N SER A 63 -30.36 -16.83 -32.54
CA SER A 63 -30.75 -18.08 -33.18
C SER A 63 -30.78 -17.93 -34.71
N THR A 64 -30.41 -19.00 -35.42
CA THR A 64 -30.57 -19.10 -36.89
C THR A 64 -31.97 -19.56 -37.29
N GLU A 65 -32.86 -19.83 -36.33
CA GLU A 65 -34.27 -20.09 -36.56
C GLU A 65 -35.12 -18.84 -36.32
N GLU A 66 -36.16 -18.64 -37.13
CA GLU A 66 -37.18 -17.62 -36.88
C GLU A 66 -38.01 -17.99 -35.64
N ALA A 67 -38.48 -16.96 -34.93
CA ALA A 67 -39.38 -17.07 -33.78
C ALA A 67 -38.94 -18.09 -32.71
N ALA A 68 -37.62 -18.22 -32.49
CA ALA A 68 -37.05 -19.25 -31.62
C ALA A 68 -37.32 -19.02 -30.12
N PHE A 69 -37.78 -17.83 -29.71
CA PHE A 69 -37.94 -17.45 -28.31
C PHE A 69 -39.41 -17.24 -27.93
N THR A 70 -39.89 -18.02 -26.98
CA THR A 70 -41.22 -17.87 -26.36
C THR A 70 -41.18 -16.92 -25.17
N LYS A 71 -42.35 -16.51 -24.66
CA LYS A 71 -42.42 -15.66 -23.44
C LYS A 71 -41.88 -16.38 -22.22
N GLU A 72 -42.09 -17.69 -22.15
CA GLU A 72 -41.56 -18.57 -21.11
C GLU A 72 -40.03 -18.60 -21.15
N ASP A 73 -39.43 -18.68 -22.34
CA ASP A 73 -37.97 -18.62 -22.52
C ASP A 73 -37.40 -17.29 -22.01
N VAL A 74 -38.05 -16.16 -22.35
CA VAL A 74 -37.65 -14.83 -21.85
C VAL A 74 -37.65 -14.81 -20.33
N ALA A 75 -38.68 -15.34 -19.67
CA ALA A 75 -38.78 -15.32 -18.21
C ALA A 75 -37.70 -16.19 -17.53
N VAL A 76 -37.45 -17.38 -18.07
CA VAL A 76 -36.40 -18.29 -17.55
C VAL A 76 -35.02 -17.68 -17.74
N LEU A 77 -34.73 -17.20 -18.94
CA LEU A 77 -33.42 -16.63 -19.27
C LEU A 77 -33.21 -15.28 -18.58
N GLN A 78 -34.26 -14.51 -18.29
CA GLN A 78 -34.14 -13.30 -17.44
C GLN A 78 -33.71 -13.67 -16.02
N THR A 79 -34.28 -14.74 -15.45
CA THR A 79 -33.87 -15.23 -14.13
C THR A 79 -32.39 -15.65 -14.12
N MET A 80 -31.92 -16.30 -15.20
CA MET A 80 -30.50 -16.63 -15.36
C MET A 80 -29.64 -15.37 -15.54
N ALA A 81 -30.10 -14.38 -16.31
CA ALA A 81 -29.42 -13.11 -16.50
C ALA A 81 -29.25 -12.37 -15.17
N ASP A 82 -30.26 -12.36 -14.31
CA ASP A 82 -30.20 -11.76 -12.97
C ASP A 82 -29.18 -12.48 -12.08
N GLN A 83 -29.16 -13.82 -12.09
CA GLN A 83 -28.15 -14.60 -11.35
C GLN A 83 -26.73 -14.36 -11.87
N LEU A 84 -26.56 -14.30 -13.19
CA LEU A 84 -25.29 -14.01 -13.83
C LEU A 84 -24.80 -12.61 -13.46
N ALA A 85 -25.69 -11.62 -13.42
CA ALA A 85 -25.36 -10.26 -13.03
C ALA A 85 -24.81 -10.21 -11.59
N VAL A 86 -25.45 -10.91 -10.65
CA VAL A 86 -24.96 -11.02 -9.26
C VAL A 86 -23.59 -11.69 -9.21
N ALA A 87 -23.38 -12.77 -9.97
CA ALA A 87 -22.09 -13.47 -9.99
C ALA A 87 -20.96 -12.59 -10.56
N ILE A 88 -21.23 -11.83 -11.63
CA ILE A 88 -20.29 -10.88 -12.23
C ILE A 88 -19.93 -9.78 -11.22
N GLU A 89 -20.91 -9.21 -10.53
CA GLU A 89 -20.66 -8.18 -9.54
C GLU A 89 -19.84 -8.71 -8.35
N ASN A 90 -20.13 -9.91 -7.86
CA ASN A 90 -19.33 -10.54 -6.82
C ASN A 90 -17.88 -10.76 -7.25
N ALA A 91 -17.65 -11.23 -8.49
CA ALA A 91 -16.32 -11.39 -9.03
C ALA A 91 -15.57 -10.06 -9.19
N ARG A 92 -16.28 -8.99 -9.57
CA ARG A 92 -15.74 -7.62 -9.66
C ARG A 92 -15.35 -7.09 -8.28
N LEU A 93 -16.24 -7.16 -7.31
CA LEU A 93 -16.01 -6.71 -5.93
C LEU A 93 -14.87 -7.48 -5.25
N PHE A 94 -14.80 -8.79 -5.49
CA PHE A 94 -13.70 -9.61 -4.98
C PHE A 94 -12.37 -9.15 -5.58
N ARG A 95 -12.30 -8.93 -6.89
CA ARG A 95 -11.10 -8.43 -7.57
C ARG A 95 -10.67 -7.06 -7.04
N GLU A 96 -11.61 -6.12 -6.92
CA GLU A 96 -11.35 -4.77 -6.38
C GLU A 96 -10.83 -4.84 -4.93
N THR A 97 -11.36 -5.76 -4.13
CA THR A 97 -10.87 -6.01 -2.77
C THR A 97 -9.44 -6.54 -2.77
N GLN A 98 -9.12 -7.50 -3.64
CA GLN A 98 -7.76 -8.05 -3.78
C GLN A 98 -6.77 -6.98 -4.25
N GLU A 99 -7.14 -6.17 -5.23
CA GLU A 99 -6.33 -5.05 -5.72
C GLU A 99 -6.04 -4.03 -4.60
N ARG A 100 -7.07 -3.62 -3.85
CA ARG A 100 -6.89 -2.72 -2.69
C ARG A 100 -5.99 -3.31 -1.60
N LEU A 101 -6.13 -4.61 -1.30
CA LEU A 101 -5.25 -5.26 -0.33
C LEU A 101 -3.79 -5.26 -0.80
N HIS A 102 -3.56 -5.50 -2.09
CA HIS A 102 -2.22 -5.46 -2.67
C HIS A 102 -1.62 -4.05 -2.66
N GLU A 103 -2.41 -3.01 -2.97
CA GLU A 103 -2.00 -1.61 -2.87
C GLU A 103 -1.63 -1.22 -1.43
N LEU A 104 -2.46 -1.63 -0.45
CA LEU A 104 -2.19 -1.36 0.97
C LEU A 104 -0.92 -2.05 1.45
N ASP A 105 -0.69 -3.32 1.08
CA ASP A 105 0.53 -4.04 1.45
C ASP A 105 1.78 -3.36 0.88
N ALA A 106 1.74 -2.95 -0.40
CA ALA A 106 2.83 -2.22 -1.03
C ALA A 106 3.14 -0.88 -0.33
N LEU A 107 2.10 -0.14 0.06
CA LEU A 107 2.24 1.11 0.80
C LEU A 107 2.85 0.88 2.20
N TYR A 108 2.39 -0.14 2.93
CA TYR A 108 2.95 -0.48 4.23
C TYR A 108 4.42 -0.87 4.16
N ARG A 109 4.83 -1.62 3.13
CA ARG A 109 6.24 -1.99 2.92
C ARG A 109 7.11 -0.77 2.63
N LEU A 110 6.63 0.14 1.77
CA LEU A 110 7.33 1.39 1.46
C LEU A 110 7.53 2.23 2.73
N HIS A 111 6.45 2.45 3.48
CA HIS A 111 6.51 3.22 4.72
C HIS A 111 7.48 2.62 5.73
N THR A 112 7.41 1.30 5.92
CA THR A 112 8.32 0.56 6.81
C THR A 112 9.77 0.75 6.37
N ARG A 113 10.05 0.61 5.06
CA ARG A 113 11.40 0.81 4.51
C ARG A 113 11.93 2.21 4.81
N GLU A 114 11.15 3.24 4.51
CA GLU A 114 11.56 4.64 4.71
C GLU A 114 11.85 4.95 6.18
N GLU A 115 11.02 4.45 7.11
CA GLU A 115 11.23 4.62 8.55
C GLU A 115 12.54 4.00 9.02
N TRP A 116 12.81 2.76 8.59
CA TRP A 116 14.01 2.01 8.98
C TRP A 116 15.29 2.54 8.31
N GLU A 117 15.21 3.00 7.07
CA GLU A 117 16.32 3.68 6.40
C GLU A 117 16.70 5.00 7.10
N GLN A 118 15.71 5.78 7.55
CA GLN A 118 15.98 7.01 8.29
C GLN A 118 16.65 6.75 9.64
N LEU A 119 16.25 5.70 10.35
CA LEU A 119 16.85 5.31 11.62
C LEU A 119 18.29 4.84 11.46
N THR A 120 18.52 3.90 10.55
CA THR A 120 19.85 3.34 10.29
C THR A 120 20.82 4.41 9.81
N ARG A 121 20.38 5.36 8.97
CA ARG A 121 21.18 6.51 8.51
C ARG A 121 21.60 7.44 9.65
N LYS A 122 20.72 7.66 10.64
CA LYS A 122 21.05 8.49 11.83
C LYS A 122 22.00 7.79 12.80
N ARG A 123 22.07 6.46 12.76
CA ARG A 123 22.81 5.61 13.70
C ARG A 123 24.05 4.95 13.08
N ALA A 124 24.58 5.52 12.00
CA ALA A 124 25.58 4.96 11.08
C ALA A 124 26.92 4.46 11.70
N GLU A 125 27.07 4.47 13.02
CA GLU A 125 28.27 4.02 13.72
C GLU A 125 28.29 2.51 14.00
N VAL A 126 27.14 1.81 14.02
CA VAL A 126 27.06 0.37 14.29
C VAL A 126 26.08 -0.33 13.33
N ALA A 127 26.60 -1.18 12.43
CA ALA A 127 25.79 -1.92 11.46
C ALA A 127 25.04 -3.12 12.09
N GLY A 128 25.53 -3.62 13.22
CA GLY A 128 24.91 -4.71 13.97
C GLY A 128 25.78 -5.17 15.13
N TYR A 129 25.46 -6.33 15.68
CA TYR A 129 26.23 -6.96 16.75
C TYR A 129 26.57 -8.40 16.38
N ARG A 130 27.72 -8.86 16.85
CA ARG A 130 28.17 -10.25 16.75
C ARG A 130 28.37 -10.82 18.15
N TYR A 131 28.03 -12.09 18.32
CA TYR A 131 28.44 -12.88 19.47
C TYR A 131 29.61 -13.79 19.08
N ASP A 132 30.60 -13.86 19.96
CA ASP A 132 31.69 -14.84 19.96
C ASP A 132 31.96 -15.30 21.41
N PRO A 133 32.85 -16.28 21.66
CA PRO A 133 33.16 -16.73 23.02
C PRO A 133 33.71 -15.63 23.96
N ALA A 134 34.17 -14.48 23.44
CA ALA A 134 34.60 -13.33 24.22
C ALA A 134 33.44 -12.37 24.56
N GLY A 135 32.29 -12.50 23.90
CA GLY A 135 31.05 -11.79 24.24
C GLY A 135 30.36 -11.16 23.03
N VAL A 136 29.57 -10.11 23.29
CA VAL A 136 28.87 -9.35 22.26
C VAL A 136 29.67 -8.10 21.89
N SER A 137 29.98 -7.93 20.62
CA SER A 137 30.73 -6.79 20.09
C SER A 137 30.00 -6.15 18.89
N PRO A 138 30.13 -4.82 18.68
CA PRO A 138 29.60 -4.18 17.48
C PRO A 138 30.35 -4.70 16.25
N THR A 139 29.62 -4.95 15.16
CA THR A 139 30.23 -5.31 13.87
C THR A 139 30.21 -4.11 12.93
N GLY A 140 31.37 -3.82 12.34
CA GLY A 140 31.55 -2.84 11.26
C GLY A 140 31.68 -3.47 9.87
N GLU A 141 31.67 -4.80 9.75
CA GLU A 141 31.83 -5.49 8.47
C GLU A 141 30.67 -5.19 7.50
N ALA A 142 31.03 -4.95 6.24
CA ALA A 142 30.12 -4.92 5.11
C ALA A 142 29.28 -6.21 5.09
N TRP A 143 28.00 -6.06 4.75
CA TRP A 143 27.05 -7.16 4.53
C TRP A 143 27.73 -8.37 3.90
N ARG A 144 27.85 -9.46 4.65
CA ARG A 144 28.39 -10.71 4.12
C ARG A 144 27.44 -11.25 3.04
N PRO A 145 27.95 -11.97 2.02
CA PRO A 145 27.12 -12.47 0.92
C PRO A 145 25.87 -13.21 1.40
N GLU A 146 26.02 -14.02 2.44
CA GLU A 146 24.93 -14.82 3.03
C GLU A 146 23.79 -13.95 3.58
N ILE A 147 24.15 -12.85 4.25
CA ILE A 147 23.21 -11.90 4.82
C ILE A 147 22.52 -11.10 3.70
N GLY A 148 23.29 -10.74 2.67
CA GLY A 148 22.76 -10.07 1.47
C GLY A 148 21.75 -10.94 0.72
N GLU A 149 22.03 -12.24 0.57
CA GLU A 149 21.14 -13.18 -0.11
C GLU A 149 19.83 -13.40 0.66
N ALA A 150 19.91 -13.58 1.99
CA ALA A 150 18.72 -13.67 2.85
C ALA A 150 17.84 -12.43 2.73
N VAL A 151 18.45 -11.24 2.75
CA VAL A 151 17.71 -9.97 2.65
C VAL A 151 17.14 -9.73 1.25
N GLN A 152 17.88 -10.09 0.21
CA GLN A 152 17.41 -9.93 -1.17
C GLN A 152 16.25 -10.88 -1.49
N ARG A 153 16.32 -12.12 -1.00
CA ARG A 153 15.25 -13.12 -1.22
C ARG A 153 14.07 -12.92 -0.27
N GLY A 154 14.30 -12.39 0.93
CA GLY A 154 13.27 -12.33 1.97
C GLY A 154 12.93 -13.71 2.53
N GLU A 155 13.85 -14.68 2.40
CA GLU A 155 13.69 -16.06 2.86
C GLU A 155 14.93 -16.51 3.63
N THR A 156 14.77 -17.48 4.54
CA THR A 156 15.89 -18.10 5.23
C THR A 156 16.77 -18.86 4.24
N VAL A 157 18.07 -18.56 4.23
CA VAL A 157 19.05 -19.22 3.37
C VAL A 157 20.10 -19.98 4.20
N MET A 158 20.52 -21.11 3.65
CA MET A 158 21.63 -21.91 4.17
C MET A 158 22.77 -21.87 3.17
N LEU A 159 23.93 -21.43 3.62
CA LEU A 159 25.13 -21.28 2.80
C LEU A 159 26.31 -21.90 3.50
N SER A 160 27.21 -22.52 2.74
CA SER A 160 28.44 -23.10 3.26
C SER A 160 29.62 -22.31 2.71
N ASP A 161 30.53 -21.90 3.59
CA ASP A 161 31.80 -21.28 3.24
C ASP A 161 32.97 -21.99 3.93
N ASP A 162 34.20 -21.51 3.71
CA ASP A 162 35.42 -22.08 4.30
C ASP A 162 35.41 -22.08 5.85
N GLY A 163 34.57 -21.25 6.47
CA GLY A 163 34.38 -21.14 7.91
C GLY A 163 33.20 -21.94 8.46
N GLY A 164 32.52 -22.74 7.63
CA GLY A 164 31.44 -23.65 8.03
C GLY A 164 30.07 -23.33 7.42
N GLU A 165 29.01 -23.80 8.07
CA GLU A 165 27.63 -23.60 7.62
C GLU A 165 27.01 -22.37 8.26
N VAL A 166 26.42 -21.51 7.44
CA VAL A 166 25.71 -20.30 7.84
C VAL A 166 24.22 -20.46 7.57
N LEU A 167 23.41 -20.20 8.59
CA LEU A 167 21.97 -20.03 8.47
C LEU A 167 21.67 -18.54 8.63
N ALA A 168 21.17 -17.91 7.58
CA ALA A 168 20.80 -16.50 7.58
C ALA A 168 19.29 -16.35 7.39
N THR A 169 18.62 -15.76 8.37
CA THR A 169 17.17 -15.55 8.39
C THR A 169 16.89 -14.05 8.30
N PRO A 170 16.03 -13.62 7.36
CA PRO A 170 15.65 -12.21 7.25
C PRO A 170 14.84 -11.77 8.47
N ILE A 171 15.09 -10.54 8.92
CA ILE A 171 14.24 -9.86 9.90
C ILE A 171 13.22 -9.06 9.10
N THR A 172 12.00 -9.59 9.03
CA THR A 172 10.93 -9.02 8.20
C THR A 172 9.85 -8.40 9.07
N LEU A 173 9.50 -7.15 8.78
CA LEU A 173 8.43 -6.43 9.44
C LEU A 173 7.39 -6.04 8.40
N ARG A 174 6.16 -6.52 8.55
CA ARG A 174 5.03 -6.20 7.63
C ARG A 174 5.39 -6.43 6.15
N GLY A 175 6.07 -7.54 5.85
CA GLY A 175 6.49 -7.90 4.49
C GLY A 175 7.70 -7.14 3.94
N GLN A 176 8.33 -6.27 4.74
CA GLN A 176 9.56 -5.57 4.39
C GLN A 176 10.73 -6.09 5.23
N THR A 177 11.78 -6.58 4.56
CA THR A 177 13.02 -6.96 5.23
C THR A 177 13.78 -5.72 5.71
N ILE A 178 14.07 -5.67 7.01
CA ILE A 178 14.76 -4.54 7.68
C ILE A 178 16.18 -4.91 8.14
N GLY A 179 16.54 -6.19 8.03
CA GLY A 179 17.84 -6.72 8.42
C GLY A 179 17.88 -8.24 8.25
N ALA A 180 18.92 -8.87 8.75
CA ALA A 180 18.98 -10.33 8.85
C ALA A 180 19.74 -10.74 10.10
N PHE A 181 19.38 -11.90 10.62
CA PHE A 181 20.05 -12.58 11.70
C PHE A 181 20.80 -13.78 11.13
N SER A 182 22.10 -13.91 11.39
CA SER A 182 22.91 -15.03 10.89
C SER A 182 23.52 -15.84 12.03
N PHE A 183 23.42 -17.16 11.93
CA PHE A 183 24.13 -18.11 12.77
C PHE A 183 25.16 -18.86 11.95
N ARG A 184 26.29 -19.18 12.58
CA ARG A 184 27.35 -19.96 11.96
C ARG A 184 27.68 -21.18 12.82
N ARG A 185 27.75 -22.34 12.18
CA ARG A 185 28.30 -23.57 12.75
C ARG A 185 29.65 -23.86 12.09
N PRO A 186 30.66 -24.33 12.84
CA PRO A 186 31.95 -24.69 12.28
C PRO A 186 31.82 -25.87 11.30
N ALA A 187 32.75 -25.97 10.37
CA ALA A 187 32.79 -27.08 9.41
C ALA A 187 32.83 -28.44 10.14
N GLY A 188 31.99 -29.37 9.70
CA GLY A 188 31.85 -30.71 10.30
C GLY A 188 30.90 -30.81 11.49
N ALA A 189 30.22 -29.71 11.87
CA ALA A 189 29.07 -29.77 12.76
C ALA A 189 27.87 -30.46 12.09
N GLU A 190 26.86 -30.83 12.90
CA GLU A 190 25.60 -31.34 12.38
C GLU A 190 24.90 -30.28 11.51
N ALA A 191 24.38 -30.72 10.37
CA ALA A 191 23.63 -29.86 9.46
C ALA A 191 22.43 -29.22 10.17
N TRP A 192 22.03 -28.04 9.69
CA TRP A 192 20.84 -27.37 10.19
C TRP A 192 19.59 -28.23 9.99
N SER A 193 18.90 -28.52 11.09
CA SER A 193 17.64 -29.27 11.05
C SER A 193 16.46 -28.34 10.70
N ALA A 194 15.34 -28.90 10.26
CA ALA A 194 14.11 -28.14 10.06
C ALA A 194 13.62 -27.45 11.36
N GLN A 195 13.92 -28.04 12.52
CA GLN A 195 13.60 -27.43 13.82
C GLN A 195 14.48 -26.22 14.12
N ASP A 196 15.78 -26.28 13.76
CA ASP A 196 16.68 -25.13 13.89
C ASP A 196 16.20 -23.96 13.03
N VAL A 197 15.83 -24.23 11.77
CA VAL A 197 15.29 -23.22 10.85
C VAL A 197 14.03 -22.58 11.42
N ALA A 198 13.05 -23.38 11.84
CA ALA A 198 11.80 -22.88 12.41
C ALA A 198 12.02 -22.05 13.69
N LEU A 199 12.98 -22.46 14.53
CA LEU A 199 13.35 -21.70 15.72
C LEU A 199 13.95 -20.33 15.35
N MET A 200 14.79 -20.28 14.32
CA MET A 200 15.41 -19.03 13.89
C MET A 200 14.45 -18.08 13.20
N GLU A 201 13.49 -18.61 12.44
CA GLU A 201 12.38 -17.83 11.89
C GLU A 201 11.54 -17.22 13.01
N ALA A 202 11.14 -18.02 14.00
CA ALA A 202 10.42 -17.50 15.16
C ALA A 202 11.22 -16.46 15.94
N ALA A 203 12.53 -16.65 16.10
CA ALA A 203 13.40 -15.67 16.76
C ALA A 203 13.51 -14.37 15.95
N ALA A 204 13.66 -14.46 14.63
CA ALA A 204 13.73 -13.30 13.75
C ALA A 204 12.43 -12.48 13.79
N ASP A 205 11.27 -13.15 13.82
CA ASP A 205 9.96 -12.50 13.97
C ASP A 205 9.84 -11.76 15.31
N GLN A 206 10.25 -12.40 16.41
CA GLN A 206 10.26 -11.75 17.73
C GLN A 206 11.20 -10.55 17.79
N VAL A 207 12.37 -10.65 17.14
CA VAL A 207 13.32 -9.54 17.03
C VAL A 207 12.71 -8.40 16.20
N ALA A 208 12.05 -8.68 15.08
CA ALA A 208 11.39 -7.68 14.26
C ALA A 208 10.36 -6.87 15.06
N LEU A 209 9.51 -7.56 15.83
CA LEU A 209 8.51 -6.93 16.71
C LEU A 209 9.16 -6.13 17.84
N ALA A 210 10.22 -6.65 18.46
CA ALA A 210 10.93 -5.94 19.53
C ALA A 210 11.59 -4.65 19.00
N LEU A 211 12.17 -4.71 17.80
CA LEU A 211 12.74 -3.56 17.10
C LEU A 211 11.69 -2.51 16.77
N GLU A 212 10.51 -2.93 16.28
CA GLU A 212 9.38 -2.02 16.04
C GLU A 212 8.91 -1.35 17.34
N ASN A 213 8.74 -2.10 18.41
CA ASN A 213 8.32 -1.56 19.70
C ASN A 213 9.34 -0.57 20.27
N ALA A 214 10.63 -0.90 20.20
CA ALA A 214 11.69 -0.02 20.65
C ALA A 214 11.68 1.30 19.88
N ARG A 215 11.51 1.23 18.55
CA ARG A 215 11.38 2.40 17.69
C ARG A 215 10.17 3.26 18.06
N LEU A 216 8.98 2.67 18.16
CA LEU A 216 7.74 3.39 18.47
C LEU A 216 7.82 4.08 19.84
N LEU A 217 8.44 3.42 20.82
CA LEU A 217 8.68 3.99 22.14
C LEU A 217 9.65 5.17 22.07
N GLU A 218 10.74 5.06 21.30
CA GLU A 218 11.69 6.14 21.11
C GLU A 218 11.05 7.36 20.44
N GLU A 219 10.24 7.13 19.40
CA GLU A 219 9.50 8.19 18.71
C GLU A 219 8.53 8.91 19.64
N THR A 220 7.75 8.15 20.41
CA THR A 220 6.80 8.70 21.38
C THR A 220 7.52 9.55 22.43
N ARG A 221 8.65 9.05 22.96
CA ARG A 221 9.47 9.79 23.93
C ARG A 221 10.04 11.07 23.33
N ARG A 222 10.52 11.02 22.08
CA ARG A 222 11.05 12.19 21.37
C ARG A 222 9.98 13.25 21.16
N ARG A 223 8.77 12.84 20.77
CA ARG A 223 7.62 13.74 20.58
C ARG A 223 7.22 14.42 21.90
N ALA A 224 7.08 13.65 22.99
CA ALA A 224 6.77 14.20 24.30
C ALA A 224 7.84 15.18 24.79
N ALA A 225 9.13 14.85 24.59
CA ALA A 225 10.23 15.75 24.93
C ALA A 225 10.15 17.09 24.16
N TRP A 226 9.78 17.04 22.88
CA TRP A 226 9.59 18.23 22.05
C TRP A 226 8.41 19.09 22.50
N GLU A 227 7.27 18.47 22.80
CA GLU A 227 6.07 19.16 23.29
C GLU A 227 6.30 19.82 24.66
N HIS A 228 7.02 19.15 25.57
CA HIS A 228 7.43 19.72 26.85
C HIS A 228 8.34 20.94 26.66
N LEU A 229 9.30 20.84 25.75
CA LEU A 229 10.21 21.94 25.46
C LEU A 229 9.46 23.15 24.91
N PHE A 230 8.60 22.94 23.91
CA PHE A 230 7.78 24.00 23.32
C PHE A 230 6.90 24.68 24.37
N SER A 231 6.24 23.89 25.21
CA SER A 231 5.37 24.40 26.27
C SER A 231 6.15 25.23 27.30
N ALA A 232 7.35 24.80 27.69
CA ALA A 232 8.22 25.54 28.61
C ALA A 232 8.67 26.89 28.03
N ILE A 233 9.05 26.93 26.75
CA ILE A 233 9.43 28.16 26.05
C ILE A 233 8.22 29.11 25.97
N SER A 234 7.05 28.59 25.54
CA SER A 234 5.83 29.41 25.39
C SER A 234 5.39 30.01 26.73
N ALA A 235 5.46 29.26 27.83
CA ALA A 235 5.12 29.76 29.17
C ALA A 235 6.01 30.94 29.59
N LYS A 236 7.33 30.83 29.38
CA LYS A 236 8.28 31.92 29.70
C LYS A 236 8.09 33.13 28.80
N VAL A 237 7.78 32.93 27.52
CA VAL A 237 7.53 34.01 26.56
C VAL A 237 6.21 34.74 26.81
N ARG A 238 5.19 34.07 27.37
CA ARG A 238 3.90 34.72 27.70
C ARG A 238 3.95 35.62 28.94
N THR A 239 5.02 35.59 29.71
CA THR A 239 5.12 36.29 31.01
C THR A 239 5.49 37.78 30.90
N PRO A 240 6.46 38.20 30.06
CA PRO A 240 6.80 39.61 29.88
C PRO A 240 5.71 40.38 29.13
N VAL A 241 5.57 41.67 29.43
CA VAL A 241 4.59 42.57 28.79
C VAL A 241 5.20 43.33 27.61
N ASP A 242 6.53 43.43 27.54
CA ASP A 242 7.26 44.15 26.51
C ASP A 242 7.89 43.21 25.46
N VAL A 243 7.88 43.66 24.19
CA VAL A 243 8.36 42.90 23.03
C VAL A 243 9.86 42.60 23.14
N GLU A 244 10.64 43.50 23.72
CA GLU A 244 12.10 43.31 23.87
C GLU A 244 12.41 42.12 24.78
N THR A 245 11.79 42.06 25.97
CA THR A 245 11.98 40.96 26.92
C THR A 245 11.45 39.65 26.38
N VAL A 246 10.36 39.67 25.60
CA VAL A 246 9.88 38.49 24.85
C VAL A 246 10.95 37.94 23.91
N LEU A 247 11.56 38.81 23.08
CA LEU A 247 12.59 38.41 22.12
C LEU A 247 13.86 37.88 22.80
N GLN A 248 14.34 38.59 23.83
CA GLN A 248 15.50 38.17 24.61
C GLN A 248 15.26 36.81 25.29
N THR A 249 14.08 36.60 25.86
CA THR A 249 13.69 35.33 26.50
C THR A 249 13.63 34.21 25.46
N ALA A 250 13.00 34.43 24.31
CA ALA A 250 12.90 33.43 23.26
C ALA A 250 14.28 33.00 22.75
N VAL A 251 15.17 33.94 22.45
CA VAL A 251 16.53 33.66 21.97
C VAL A 251 17.34 32.87 23.00
N LYS A 252 17.30 33.29 24.27
CA LYS A 252 18.03 32.63 25.36
C LYS A 252 17.55 31.20 25.57
N GLU A 253 16.23 30.99 25.65
CA GLU A 253 15.65 29.68 25.90
C GLU A 253 15.87 28.74 24.71
N LEU A 254 15.69 29.21 23.47
CA LEU A 254 15.98 28.42 22.27
C LEU A 254 17.46 28.05 22.17
N GLY A 255 18.37 28.98 22.46
CA GLY A 255 19.81 28.72 22.45
C GLY A 255 20.23 27.64 23.44
N GLN A 256 19.72 27.72 24.68
CA GLN A 256 20.00 26.73 25.72
C GLN A 256 19.37 25.37 25.40
N ALA A 257 18.11 25.36 25.00
CA ALA A 257 17.34 24.16 24.73
C ALA A 257 17.91 23.33 23.58
N LEU A 258 18.26 23.98 22.47
CA LEU A 258 18.74 23.32 21.27
C LEU A 258 20.26 23.11 21.28
N ARG A 259 20.96 23.58 22.33
CA ARG A 259 22.44 23.69 22.35
C ARG A 259 22.97 24.36 21.08
N ALA A 260 22.23 25.33 20.57
CA ALA A 260 22.55 25.99 19.32
C ALA A 260 23.76 26.92 19.54
N ALA A 261 24.73 26.89 18.62
CA ALA A 261 25.89 27.76 18.69
C ALA A 261 25.51 29.25 18.53
N GLN A 262 24.42 29.53 17.82
CA GLN A 262 23.88 30.89 17.64
C GLN A 262 22.36 30.83 17.40
N VAL A 263 21.62 31.75 18.03
CA VAL A 263 20.19 32.00 17.77
C VAL A 263 20.02 33.51 17.61
N SER A 264 19.34 33.94 16.54
CA SER A 264 19.09 35.35 16.25
C SER A 264 17.62 35.52 15.84
N VAL A 265 16.98 36.60 16.28
CA VAL A 265 15.62 36.98 15.86
C VAL A 265 15.66 38.41 15.35
N TYR A 266 15.08 38.63 14.17
CA TYR A 266 15.00 39.94 13.53
C TYR A 266 13.52 40.30 13.34
N LEU A 267 13.14 41.53 13.69
CA LEU A 267 11.83 42.08 13.35
C LEU A 267 11.93 42.77 12.00
N THR A 268 10.90 42.64 11.17
CA THR A 268 10.80 43.39 9.92
C THR A 268 10.73 44.89 10.24
N PRO A 269 11.51 45.76 9.58
CA PRO A 269 11.34 47.20 9.74
C PRO A 269 9.90 47.56 9.36
N ALA A 270 9.26 48.45 10.12
CA ALA A 270 8.01 49.04 9.66
C ALA A 270 8.29 49.73 8.31
N GLU A 271 7.48 49.43 7.29
CA GLU A 271 7.54 50.17 6.03
C GLU A 271 7.45 51.66 6.38
N ALA A 272 8.48 52.42 6.01
CA ALA A 272 8.45 53.86 6.14
C ALA A 272 7.30 54.32 5.24
N GLY A 273 6.15 54.62 5.86
CA GLY A 273 4.99 55.13 5.14
C GLY A 273 5.42 56.29 4.26
N ASP A 274 4.98 56.26 3.02
CA ASP A 274 5.26 57.22 1.97
C ASP A 274 5.29 58.65 2.51
N ALA A 275 6.51 59.16 2.75
CA ALA A 275 6.76 60.59 2.89
C ALA A 275 6.92 61.18 1.48
N GLU A 276 5.88 61.03 0.65
CA GLU A 276 5.68 61.85 -0.53
C GLU A 276 4.43 62.72 -0.33
N GLY A 277 4.67 64.02 -0.19
CA GLY A 277 3.62 65.03 -0.29
C GLY A 277 3.60 66.04 0.85
N GLU A 278 4.45 67.06 0.77
CA GLU A 278 4.10 68.49 0.86
C GLU A 278 5.35 69.33 1.19
N GLY A 279 5.73 70.22 0.25
CA GLY A 279 6.77 71.24 0.44
C GLY A 279 7.55 71.56 -0.82
#